data_AF-A0A9D7QNF3-F1
#
_entry.id   AF-A0A9D7QNF3-F1
#
_cell.length_a   1.000
_cell.length_b   1.000
_cell.length_c   1.000
_cell.angle_alpha   90.00
_cell.angle_beta   90.00
_cell.angle_gamma   90.00
#
_symmetry.space_group_name_H-M   'P 1'
#
loop_
_entity.id
_entity.type
_entity.pdbx_description
1 polymer ?
#
loop_
_entity_poly.entity_id
_entity_poly.type
_entity_poly.pdbx_seq_one_letter_code
_entity_poly.pdbx_strand_id
1 'polypeptide(L)'
;MLITASQSQIEGWLRSPGFSLGSNQFTYSVSTAQSIWPGYGSGSEPLSPSYSFADAALASGFRAAIAVWDSLIAPDFAEVADDASKRGEVRIAYTDTESSLGYAYSSTPTAPGGLSGDIWMSSSKKGESWSSGTSLFEGLLHEIGHTLGLKHTFDSPAVPASLDDSRYSIMSYTHKGVFWTFSQSGNLLTSLGDYPAALTPMVLDIAAAHAIYGPETTTRTGNNVYTFTQWQAVFQTIYDAGGSDTIDISNFTLPSVIDLRPGSYSSIGMASAATQVAYWSALFPGFSSFIASVINGEEDLFTFTDNLGIAFGTVIENAVGGTGADTLTGNEALNLLTGGLGNDTIDGGSNVDTALVSGNRAAYTVTQTSTGVFSVTGPDGTDTLTNVEYIQFADQKVRLLPGTGTSVDFNANPASYMAAIRDFDGNDVGAAADWKRIGAADVNGDGDVDQIFVNRTNGRFAEVATAPDGKVYFSDHGWAGETRVVGIYIDPLVQSGQVVAGGPNDSQRRFQNDLKIENINGVLGAGDYDRDRLQEVYFKLTDGTAYLHAYMHADGNIRYANYQSQQQVIDFLTQNGWASSTYDGWFS
;
A
#
# COMPACT_ATOMS: atom_id res chain seq x y z
N MET A 1 0.82 -10.08 7.33
CA MET A 1 2.24 -10.36 6.99
C MET A 1 2.81 -9.25 6.09
N LEU A 2 4.07 -8.81 6.23
CA LEU A 2 4.69 -7.82 5.31
C LEU A 2 5.65 -8.50 4.32
N ILE A 3 5.48 -8.26 3.01
CA ILE A 3 6.42 -8.72 1.98
C ILE A 3 7.61 -7.76 1.93
N THR A 4 8.81 -8.26 2.23
CA THR A 4 10.05 -7.45 2.28
C THR A 4 10.93 -7.57 1.04
N ALA A 5 10.51 -8.37 0.04
CA ALA A 5 11.23 -8.51 -1.21
C ALA A 5 11.16 -7.20 -2.02
N SER A 6 12.29 -6.80 -2.64
CA SER A 6 12.30 -5.64 -3.53
C SER A 6 11.53 -5.91 -4.82
N GLN A 7 11.06 -4.85 -5.48
CA GLN A 7 10.41 -4.96 -6.79
C GLN A 7 11.28 -5.71 -7.81
N SER A 8 12.59 -5.47 -7.82
CA SER A 8 13.53 -6.18 -8.70
C SER A 8 13.68 -7.67 -8.38
N GLN A 9 13.55 -8.08 -7.11
CA GLN A 9 13.53 -9.50 -6.74
C GLN A 9 12.25 -10.15 -7.23
N ILE A 10 11.10 -9.51 -6.99
CA ILE A 10 9.79 -10.02 -7.40
C ILE A 10 9.69 -10.13 -8.92
N GLU A 11 10.12 -9.10 -9.65
CA GLU A 11 10.23 -9.13 -11.11
C GLU A 11 11.13 -10.29 -11.55
N GLY A 12 12.30 -10.44 -10.93
CA GLY A 12 13.22 -11.53 -11.24
C GLY A 12 12.58 -12.92 -11.05
N TRP A 13 11.71 -13.08 -10.07
CA TRP A 13 11.02 -14.35 -9.80
C TRP A 13 9.84 -14.64 -10.71
N LEU A 14 9.06 -13.64 -11.09
CA LEU A 14 7.78 -13.84 -11.79
C LEU A 14 7.79 -13.41 -13.25
N ARG A 15 8.75 -12.61 -13.70
CA ARG A 15 8.85 -12.23 -15.11
C ARG A 15 9.41 -13.37 -15.95
N SER A 16 8.76 -13.64 -17.07
CA SER A 16 9.29 -14.49 -18.14
C SER A 16 10.41 -13.73 -18.90
N PRO A 17 11.64 -14.27 -18.97
CA PRO A 17 12.75 -13.58 -19.64
C PRO A 17 12.48 -13.32 -21.13
N GLY A 18 12.71 -12.08 -21.58
CA GLY A 18 12.58 -11.70 -22.99
C GLY A 18 11.15 -11.54 -23.49
N PHE A 19 10.18 -11.41 -22.58
CA PHE A 19 8.76 -11.35 -22.88
C PHE A 19 8.11 -10.10 -22.30
N SER A 20 7.32 -9.41 -23.13
CA SER A 20 6.24 -8.50 -22.74
C SER A 20 5.40 -8.17 -24.00
N LEU A 21 4.14 -7.77 -23.82
CA LEU A 21 3.40 -7.12 -24.90
C LEU A 21 4.05 -5.75 -25.20
N GLY A 22 4.13 -5.38 -26.48
CA GLY A 22 5.05 -4.33 -26.96
C GLY A 22 4.42 -2.96 -27.25
N SER A 23 3.15 -2.73 -26.88
CA SER A 23 2.37 -1.54 -27.25
C SER A 23 1.86 -0.76 -26.02
N ASN A 24 1.53 0.52 -26.24
CA ASN A 24 0.85 1.35 -25.23
C ASN A 24 -0.64 1.02 -25.05
N GLN A 25 -1.20 0.17 -25.92
CA GLN A 25 -2.56 -0.33 -25.85
C GLN A 25 -2.56 -1.77 -26.33
N PHE A 26 -3.06 -2.68 -25.49
CA PHE A 26 -3.25 -4.08 -25.82
C PHE A 26 -4.61 -4.29 -26.46
N THR A 27 -4.70 -5.26 -27.35
CA THR A 27 -5.99 -5.67 -27.92
C THR A 27 -6.37 -7.06 -27.46
N TYR A 28 -7.65 -7.26 -27.18
CA TYR A 28 -8.18 -8.59 -26.88
C TYR A 28 -9.41 -8.89 -27.73
N SER A 29 -9.71 -10.17 -27.93
CA SER A 29 -10.91 -10.57 -28.65
C SER A 29 -11.49 -11.89 -28.14
N VAL A 30 -12.82 -11.98 -28.17
CA VAL A 30 -13.56 -13.19 -27.78
C VAL A 30 -13.87 -14.01 -29.02
N SER A 31 -13.57 -15.31 -28.99
CA SER A 31 -13.81 -16.17 -30.15
C SER A 31 -15.29 -16.26 -30.53
N THR A 32 -15.53 -16.33 -31.84
CA THR A 32 -16.85 -16.45 -32.45
C THR A 32 -16.85 -17.53 -33.53
N ALA A 33 -18.01 -17.76 -34.15
CA ALA A 33 -18.11 -18.63 -35.33
C ALA A 33 -17.29 -18.12 -36.54
N GLN A 34 -16.84 -16.86 -36.53
CA GLN A 34 -16.03 -16.25 -37.59
C GLN A 34 -14.53 -16.28 -37.30
N SER A 35 -14.13 -16.70 -36.10
CA SER A 35 -12.74 -16.74 -35.65
C SER A 35 -11.88 -17.65 -36.52
N ILE A 36 -10.68 -17.18 -36.84
CA ILE A 36 -9.65 -17.94 -37.54
C ILE A 36 -8.40 -17.99 -36.65
N TRP A 37 -7.79 -19.16 -36.52
CA TRP A 37 -6.57 -19.36 -35.73
C TRP A 37 -5.45 -19.89 -36.63
N PRO A 38 -4.70 -19.00 -37.30
CA PRO A 38 -3.57 -19.41 -38.12
C PRO A 38 -2.40 -19.85 -37.23
N GLY A 39 -1.53 -20.72 -37.76
CA GLY A 39 -0.27 -21.10 -37.10
C GLY A 39 -0.28 -22.43 -36.37
N TYR A 40 -1.45 -23.02 -36.12
CA TYR A 40 -1.54 -24.31 -35.46
C TYR A 40 -1.36 -25.51 -36.39
N GLY A 41 -0.72 -26.57 -35.87
CA GLY A 41 -0.46 -27.83 -36.60
C GLY A 41 -1.66 -28.76 -36.68
N SER A 42 -1.59 -29.75 -37.58
CA SER A 42 -2.62 -30.79 -37.69
C SER A 42 -2.72 -31.62 -36.40
N GLY A 43 -3.90 -31.64 -35.78
CA GLY A 43 -4.14 -32.34 -34.50
C GLY A 43 -3.97 -31.46 -33.25
N SER A 44 -3.61 -30.18 -33.42
CA SER A 44 -3.69 -29.15 -32.39
C SER A 44 -4.92 -28.27 -32.61
N GLU A 45 -5.29 -27.47 -31.62
CA GLU A 45 -6.31 -26.41 -31.70
C GLU A 45 -6.09 -25.52 -32.92
N PRO A 46 -7.08 -24.90 -33.54
CA PRO A 46 -8.51 -25.14 -33.41
C PRO A 46 -8.95 -26.40 -34.20
N LEU A 47 -8.00 -27.18 -34.73
CA LEU A 47 -8.27 -28.32 -35.61
C LEU A 47 -8.68 -29.60 -34.83
N SER A 48 -8.79 -29.50 -33.50
CA SER A 48 -9.39 -30.54 -32.65
C SER A 48 -10.92 -30.62 -32.86
N PRO A 49 -11.53 -31.83 -32.88
CA PRO A 49 -12.97 -32.00 -33.04
C PRO A 49 -13.85 -31.29 -32.01
N SER A 50 -13.34 -30.98 -30.82
CA SER A 50 -14.12 -30.29 -29.79
C SER A 50 -13.58 -28.91 -29.41
N TYR A 51 -12.87 -28.28 -30.34
CA TYR A 51 -12.81 -26.82 -30.41
C TYR A 51 -14.23 -26.24 -30.34
N SER A 52 -14.45 -25.26 -29.48
CA SER A 52 -15.64 -24.43 -29.57
C SER A 52 -15.37 -22.98 -29.19
N PHE A 53 -16.11 -22.07 -29.80
CA PHE A 53 -16.05 -20.66 -29.45
C PHE A 53 -16.57 -20.41 -28.03
N ALA A 54 -16.15 -19.30 -27.44
CA ALA A 54 -16.59 -18.89 -26.12
C ALA A 54 -18.12 -18.73 -26.07
N ASP A 55 -18.75 -19.30 -25.05
CA ASP A 55 -20.15 -19.04 -24.77
C ASP A 55 -20.31 -17.68 -24.06
N ALA A 56 -21.56 -17.28 -23.80
CA ALA A 56 -21.83 -15.99 -23.15
C ALA A 56 -21.23 -15.89 -21.74
N ALA A 57 -21.13 -17.01 -21.02
CA ALA A 57 -20.60 -17.03 -19.65
C ALA A 57 -19.08 -16.81 -19.67
N LEU A 58 -18.35 -17.57 -20.49
CA LEU A 58 -16.90 -17.41 -20.66
C LEU A 58 -16.56 -16.01 -21.20
N ALA A 59 -17.31 -15.53 -22.20
CA ALA A 59 -17.10 -14.21 -22.78
C ALA A 59 -17.29 -13.09 -21.76
N SER A 60 -18.27 -13.21 -20.86
CA SER A 60 -18.51 -12.23 -19.80
C SER A 60 -17.42 -12.29 -18.73
N GLY A 61 -17.04 -13.49 -18.28
CA GLY A 61 -15.99 -13.67 -17.28
C GLY A 61 -14.64 -13.18 -17.77
N PHE A 62 -14.28 -13.48 -19.02
CA PHE A 62 -13.02 -13.03 -19.63
C PHE A 62 -12.92 -11.51 -19.73
N ARG A 63 -13.99 -10.83 -20.18
CA ARG A 63 -14.03 -9.35 -20.17
C ARG A 63 -13.88 -8.77 -18.77
N ALA A 64 -14.52 -9.37 -17.77
CA ALA A 64 -14.39 -8.94 -16.39
C ALA A 64 -12.95 -9.15 -15.87
N ALA A 65 -12.31 -10.26 -16.20
CA ALA A 65 -10.92 -10.54 -15.82
C ALA A 65 -9.93 -9.58 -16.53
N ILE A 66 -10.16 -9.27 -17.81
CA ILE A 66 -9.41 -8.22 -18.53
C ILE A 66 -9.58 -6.86 -17.84
N ALA A 67 -10.80 -6.47 -17.49
CA ALA A 67 -11.06 -5.21 -16.79
C ALA A 67 -10.36 -5.12 -15.42
N VAL A 68 -10.18 -6.24 -14.73
CA VAL A 68 -9.36 -6.27 -13.50
C VAL A 68 -7.90 -5.96 -13.82
N TRP A 69 -7.30 -6.62 -14.81
CA TRP A 69 -5.91 -6.35 -15.22
C TRP A 69 -5.73 -4.92 -15.76
N ASP A 70 -6.66 -4.44 -16.58
CA ASP A 70 -6.71 -3.08 -17.13
C ASP A 70 -6.69 -2.01 -16.03
N SER A 71 -7.32 -2.27 -14.88
CA SER A 71 -7.31 -1.36 -13.74
C SER A 71 -5.99 -1.34 -12.95
N LEU A 72 -5.00 -2.17 -13.30
CA LEU A 72 -3.77 -2.34 -12.54
C LEU A 72 -2.53 -1.83 -13.29
N ILE A 73 -2.49 -1.96 -14.62
CA ILE A 73 -1.31 -1.65 -15.43
C ILE A 73 -1.56 -0.49 -16.40
N ALA A 74 -0.53 0.28 -16.69
CA ALA A 74 -0.65 1.49 -17.52
C ALA A 74 -1.14 1.28 -18.97
N PRO A 75 -0.88 0.14 -19.66
CA PRO A 75 -1.43 -0.08 -21.00
C PRO A 75 -2.91 -0.45 -20.97
N ASP A 76 -3.74 0.31 -21.69
CA ASP A 76 -5.17 0.03 -21.83
C ASP A 76 -5.45 -1.24 -22.64
N PHE A 77 -6.52 -1.96 -22.31
CA PHE A 77 -7.09 -3.05 -23.09
C PHE A 77 -8.27 -2.61 -23.96
N ALA A 78 -8.16 -2.83 -25.27
CA ALA A 78 -9.23 -2.58 -26.23
C ALA A 78 -9.80 -3.88 -26.81
N GLU A 79 -11.12 -4.10 -26.67
CA GLU A 79 -11.79 -5.20 -27.34
C GLU A 79 -11.86 -4.95 -28.86
N VAL A 80 -11.51 -5.97 -29.64
CA VAL A 80 -11.61 -5.94 -31.11
C VAL A 80 -12.38 -7.16 -31.63
N ALA A 81 -12.84 -7.08 -32.88
CA ALA A 81 -13.45 -8.22 -33.55
C ALA A 81 -12.47 -9.40 -33.64
N ASP A 82 -13.01 -10.63 -33.59
CA ASP A 82 -12.28 -11.88 -33.81
C ASP A 82 -12.79 -12.56 -35.10
N ASP A 83 -12.17 -12.21 -36.22
CA ASP A 83 -12.52 -12.71 -37.56
C ASP A 83 -11.30 -12.78 -38.50
N ALA A 84 -11.55 -13.05 -39.79
CA ALA A 84 -10.50 -13.16 -40.80
C ALA A 84 -9.69 -11.87 -41.03
N SER A 85 -10.26 -10.71 -40.70
CA SER A 85 -9.73 -9.39 -40.97
C SER A 85 -9.05 -8.74 -39.75
N LYS A 86 -9.48 -9.10 -38.54
CA LYS A 86 -8.95 -8.56 -37.28
C LYS A 86 -9.03 -9.59 -36.16
N ARG A 87 -8.07 -9.55 -35.24
CA ARG A 87 -8.07 -10.29 -33.98
C ARG A 87 -7.29 -9.53 -32.91
N GLY A 88 -7.57 -9.82 -31.64
CA GLY A 88 -6.78 -9.32 -30.51
C GLY A 88 -5.43 -10.01 -30.39
N GLU A 89 -4.54 -9.41 -29.62
CA GLU A 89 -3.31 -10.03 -29.15
C GLU A 89 -3.58 -11.05 -28.06
N VAL A 90 -4.60 -10.84 -27.24
CA VAL A 90 -5.09 -11.83 -26.26
C VAL A 90 -6.44 -12.37 -26.73
N ARG A 91 -6.56 -13.69 -26.85
CA ARG A 91 -7.76 -14.33 -27.42
C ARG A 91 -8.22 -15.46 -26.53
N ILE A 92 -9.52 -15.77 -26.52
CA ILE A 92 -10.03 -16.87 -25.70
C ILE A 92 -11.02 -17.78 -26.42
N ALA A 93 -10.89 -19.09 -26.23
CA ALA A 93 -11.79 -20.12 -26.74
C ALA A 93 -11.79 -21.38 -25.86
N TYR A 94 -12.67 -22.33 -26.17
CA TYR A 94 -12.69 -23.66 -25.55
C TYR A 94 -11.93 -24.71 -26.37
N THR A 95 -11.37 -25.69 -25.67
CA THR A 95 -10.69 -26.88 -26.22
C THR A 95 -11.03 -28.14 -25.41
N ASP A 96 -10.93 -29.33 -26.01
CA ASP A 96 -10.95 -30.64 -25.33
C ASP A 96 -9.64 -31.41 -25.44
N THR A 97 -8.62 -30.82 -26.08
CA THR A 97 -7.26 -31.30 -25.96
C THR A 97 -6.84 -31.03 -24.52
N GLU A 98 -7.22 -31.95 -23.63
CA GLU A 98 -6.75 -32.03 -22.26
C GLU A 98 -5.23 -32.05 -22.34
N SER A 99 -4.60 -30.89 -22.19
CA SER A 99 -3.18 -30.83 -21.96
C SER A 99 -2.94 -31.50 -20.61
N SER A 100 -1.82 -32.17 -20.44
CA SER A 100 -1.41 -32.72 -19.15
C SER A 100 -1.13 -31.64 -18.07
N LEU A 101 -1.63 -30.40 -18.24
CA LEU A 101 -1.26 -29.20 -17.49
C LEU A 101 -2.43 -28.52 -16.73
N GLY A 102 -3.71 -28.88 -16.97
CA GLY A 102 -4.84 -28.34 -16.21
C GLY A 102 -6.12 -28.06 -17.03
N TYR A 103 -7.12 -27.43 -16.39
CA TYR A 103 -8.41 -27.04 -17.03
C TYR A 103 -8.29 -25.82 -17.97
N ALA A 104 -7.11 -25.21 -18.09
CA ALA A 104 -6.81 -24.10 -18.98
C ALA A 104 -5.32 -24.09 -19.36
N TYR A 105 -4.97 -23.42 -20.46
CA TYR A 105 -3.60 -23.00 -20.74
C TYR A 105 -3.59 -21.78 -21.67
N SER A 106 -2.51 -21.00 -21.60
CA SER A 106 -2.24 -19.88 -22.49
C SER A 106 -0.98 -20.11 -23.30
N SER A 107 -1.04 -19.72 -24.57
CA SER A 107 0.11 -19.71 -25.45
C SER A 107 0.92 -18.45 -25.17
N THR A 108 2.10 -18.62 -24.58
CA THR A 108 2.99 -17.50 -24.29
C THR A 108 3.36 -16.77 -25.60
N PRO A 109 3.40 -15.43 -25.60
CA PRO A 109 3.89 -14.61 -26.71
C PRO A 109 5.16 -14.95 -27.49
N THR A 110 5.96 -15.93 -27.06
CA THR A 110 7.08 -16.48 -27.84
C THR A 110 6.71 -17.72 -28.67
N ALA A 111 5.46 -18.18 -28.60
CA ALA A 111 4.98 -19.35 -29.32
C ALA A 111 5.13 -19.15 -30.85
N PRO A 112 5.79 -20.09 -31.57
CA PRO A 112 6.03 -19.97 -32.99
C PRO A 112 4.72 -19.82 -33.80
N GLY A 113 4.70 -18.94 -34.80
CA GLY A 113 3.63 -18.94 -35.81
C GLY A 113 2.42 -18.05 -35.53
N GLY A 114 2.46 -17.18 -34.53
CA GLY A 114 1.38 -16.21 -34.25
C GLY A 114 0.33 -16.69 -33.24
N LEU A 115 0.71 -17.67 -32.41
CA LEU A 115 -0.09 -18.27 -31.32
C LEU A 115 -0.02 -17.45 -30.02
N SER A 116 0.78 -16.38 -30.03
CA SER A 116 1.02 -15.47 -28.91
C SER A 116 -0.27 -14.93 -28.31
N GLY A 117 -0.53 -15.20 -27.03
CA GLY A 117 -1.65 -14.62 -26.25
C GLY A 117 -2.98 -15.37 -26.37
N ASP A 118 -2.99 -16.52 -27.06
CA ASP A 118 -4.18 -17.36 -27.18
C ASP A 118 -4.41 -18.19 -25.89
N ILE A 119 -5.58 -18.03 -25.27
CA ILE A 119 -6.03 -18.72 -24.06
C ILE A 119 -7.06 -19.79 -24.42
N TRP A 120 -6.83 -21.00 -23.94
CA TRP A 120 -7.67 -22.17 -24.17
C TRP A 120 -8.23 -22.70 -22.86
N MET A 121 -9.56 -22.68 -22.72
CA MET A 121 -10.27 -23.22 -21.56
C MET A 121 -10.80 -24.63 -21.86
N SER A 122 -10.84 -25.52 -20.88
CA SER A 122 -11.42 -26.85 -21.05
C SER A 122 -12.92 -26.74 -21.36
N SER A 123 -13.34 -27.39 -22.44
CA SER A 123 -14.73 -27.50 -22.88
C SER A 123 -15.63 -28.24 -21.88
N SER A 124 -15.04 -28.98 -20.92
CA SER A 124 -15.76 -29.58 -19.79
C SER A 124 -16.42 -28.54 -18.88
N LYS A 125 -15.93 -27.29 -18.89
CA LYS A 125 -16.40 -26.17 -18.08
C LYS A 125 -17.48 -25.32 -18.74
N LYS A 126 -18.00 -25.78 -19.88
CA LYS A 126 -19.00 -25.04 -20.64
C LYS A 126 -20.32 -24.96 -19.87
N GLY A 127 -20.88 -23.75 -19.78
CA GLY A 127 -22.07 -23.48 -18.97
C GLY A 127 -21.84 -23.36 -17.46
N GLU A 128 -20.60 -23.49 -16.97
CA GLU A 128 -20.25 -23.15 -15.58
C GLU A 128 -20.14 -21.62 -15.38
N SER A 129 -20.07 -21.18 -14.12
CA SER A 129 -19.96 -19.76 -13.78
C SER A 129 -18.52 -19.28 -13.83
N TRP A 130 -18.27 -18.25 -14.64
CA TRP A 130 -16.98 -17.53 -14.74
C TRP A 130 -17.02 -16.19 -13.98
N SER A 131 -17.83 -16.11 -12.93
CA SER A 131 -18.01 -14.88 -12.15
C SER A 131 -16.90 -14.70 -11.12
N SER A 132 -16.60 -13.46 -10.75
CA SER A 132 -15.66 -13.15 -9.66
C SER A 132 -15.98 -13.93 -8.38
N GLY A 133 -14.94 -14.41 -7.69
CA GLY A 133 -15.06 -15.27 -6.51
C GLY A 133 -15.17 -16.77 -6.80
N THR A 134 -15.10 -17.18 -8.06
CA THR A 134 -14.99 -18.60 -8.45
C THR A 134 -13.56 -18.96 -8.82
N SER A 135 -13.16 -20.21 -8.60
CA SER A 135 -11.85 -20.73 -9.06
C SER A 135 -11.67 -20.64 -10.58
N LEU A 136 -12.77 -20.69 -11.34
CA LEU A 136 -12.76 -20.48 -12.79
C LEU A 136 -12.40 -19.03 -13.17
N PHE A 137 -12.86 -18.04 -12.40
CA PHE A 137 -12.47 -16.65 -12.61
C PHE A 137 -11.01 -16.39 -12.21
N GLU A 138 -10.55 -16.97 -11.11
CA GLU A 138 -9.12 -16.96 -10.75
C GLU A 138 -8.26 -17.56 -11.88
N GLY A 139 -8.71 -18.67 -12.47
CA GLY A 139 -8.08 -19.25 -13.65
C GLY A 139 -8.01 -18.29 -14.85
N LEU A 140 -9.03 -17.47 -15.09
CA LEU A 140 -8.96 -16.43 -16.13
C LEU A 140 -7.91 -15.36 -15.81
N LEU A 141 -7.84 -14.91 -14.55
CA LEU A 141 -6.83 -13.96 -14.13
C LEU A 141 -5.41 -14.54 -14.31
N HIS A 142 -5.23 -15.82 -13.98
CA HIS A 142 -3.98 -16.57 -14.12
C HIS A 142 -3.53 -16.61 -15.59
N GLU A 143 -4.39 -17.08 -16.49
CA GLU A 143 -4.04 -17.21 -17.90
C GLU A 143 -3.78 -15.86 -18.56
N ILE A 144 -4.53 -14.82 -18.20
CA ILE A 144 -4.23 -13.46 -18.68
C ILE A 144 -2.86 -13.01 -18.16
N GLY A 145 -2.50 -13.29 -16.91
CA GLY A 145 -1.19 -12.95 -16.38
C GLY A 145 -0.04 -13.65 -17.12
N HIS A 146 -0.23 -14.88 -17.59
CA HIS A 146 0.71 -15.52 -18.53
C HIS A 146 0.83 -14.75 -19.85
N THR A 147 -0.27 -14.27 -20.42
CA THR A 147 -0.22 -13.42 -21.64
C THR A 147 0.49 -12.08 -21.40
N LEU A 148 0.47 -11.59 -20.16
CA LEU A 148 1.21 -10.43 -19.70
C LEU A 148 2.66 -10.73 -19.32
N GLY A 149 3.08 -11.99 -19.31
CA GLY A 149 4.48 -12.39 -19.15
C GLY A 149 4.86 -12.83 -17.77
N LEU A 150 3.88 -13.09 -16.92
CA LEU A 150 4.10 -13.74 -15.65
C LEU A 150 4.28 -15.25 -15.88
N LYS A 151 5.23 -15.88 -15.21
CA LYS A 151 5.41 -17.35 -15.19
C LYS A 151 4.96 -17.89 -13.84
N HIS A 152 4.90 -19.22 -13.73
CA HIS A 152 4.58 -19.85 -12.47
C HIS A 152 5.62 -19.54 -11.39
N THR A 153 5.16 -19.52 -10.14
CA THR A 153 6.00 -19.29 -8.95
C THR A 153 7.12 -20.31 -8.78
N PHE A 154 6.93 -21.55 -9.27
CA PHE A 154 7.89 -22.64 -9.17
C PHE A 154 8.89 -22.71 -10.34
N ASP A 155 8.69 -21.91 -11.41
CA ASP A 155 9.60 -21.87 -12.54
C ASP A 155 10.88 -21.08 -12.20
N SER A 156 12.05 -21.59 -12.60
CA SER A 156 13.34 -20.97 -12.22
C SER A 156 13.57 -19.58 -12.85
N PRO A 157 14.09 -18.58 -12.10
CA PRO A 157 14.28 -18.59 -10.65
C PRO A 157 12.93 -18.56 -9.93
N ALA A 158 12.75 -19.49 -8.98
CA ALA A 158 11.49 -19.68 -8.29
C ALA A 158 11.29 -18.64 -7.16
N VAL A 159 10.03 -18.34 -6.89
CA VAL A 159 9.59 -17.62 -5.68
C VAL A 159 9.96 -18.45 -4.45
N PRO A 160 10.37 -17.83 -3.32
CA PRO A 160 10.63 -18.56 -2.08
C PRO A 160 9.43 -19.41 -1.64
N ALA A 161 9.68 -20.62 -1.14
CA ALA A 161 8.60 -21.56 -0.76
C ALA A 161 7.60 -21.02 0.27
N SER A 162 7.98 -20.04 1.09
CA SER A 162 7.07 -19.36 2.03
C SER A 162 6.07 -18.42 1.34
N LEU A 163 6.33 -18.04 0.09
CA LEU A 163 5.53 -17.16 -0.75
C LEU A 163 4.91 -17.90 -1.95
N ASP A 164 5.24 -19.17 -2.15
CA ASP A 164 4.60 -20.03 -3.15
C ASP A 164 3.25 -20.52 -2.62
N ASP A 165 2.25 -19.66 -2.77
CA ASP A 165 0.86 -19.86 -2.36
C ASP A 165 -0.05 -18.97 -3.21
N SER A 166 -1.23 -19.48 -3.58
CA SER A 166 -2.29 -18.71 -4.27
C SER A 166 -2.69 -17.43 -3.55
N ARG A 167 -2.46 -17.36 -2.23
CA ARG A 167 -2.63 -16.15 -1.42
C ARG A 167 -1.70 -15.00 -1.80
N TYR A 168 -0.52 -15.29 -2.35
CA TYR A 168 0.49 -14.27 -2.65
C TYR A 168 0.69 -14.06 -4.15
N SER A 169 0.39 -15.07 -4.95
CA SER A 169 0.43 -15.02 -6.41
C SER A 169 -0.58 -15.99 -6.99
N ILE A 170 -1.45 -15.51 -7.89
CA ILE A 170 -2.34 -16.39 -8.66
C ILE A 170 -1.56 -17.31 -9.59
N MET A 171 -0.25 -17.09 -9.80
CA MET A 171 0.64 -17.96 -10.58
C MET A 171 1.13 -19.19 -9.80
N SER A 172 0.74 -19.36 -8.55
CA SER A 172 1.04 -20.55 -7.75
C SER A 172 0.03 -21.67 -8.00
N TYR A 173 0.50 -22.91 -7.94
CA TYR A 173 -0.35 -24.11 -7.89
C TYR A 173 -0.55 -24.62 -6.45
N THR A 174 0.06 -23.95 -5.47
CA THR A 174 -0.06 -24.28 -4.07
C THR A 174 -1.26 -23.53 -3.49
N HIS A 175 -2.32 -24.26 -3.16
CA HIS A 175 -3.47 -23.73 -2.43
C HIS A 175 -3.43 -24.24 -0.98
N LYS A 176 -3.66 -23.34 -0.02
CA LYS A 176 -3.70 -23.68 1.41
C LYS A 176 -4.91 -23.07 2.09
N GLY A 177 -5.34 -23.71 3.16
CA GLY A 177 -6.52 -23.30 3.91
C GLY A 177 -7.79 -23.78 3.23
N VAL A 178 -8.27 -24.97 3.56
CA VAL A 178 -9.60 -25.44 3.17
C VAL A 178 -10.64 -24.72 4.01
N PHE A 179 -11.63 -24.11 3.38
CA PHE A 179 -12.81 -23.55 4.03
C PHE A 179 -14.01 -24.45 3.79
N TRP A 180 -14.68 -24.85 4.87
CA TRP A 180 -15.85 -25.72 4.81
C TRP A 180 -17.14 -24.92 4.82
N THR A 181 -17.96 -25.13 3.80
CA THR A 181 -19.34 -24.62 3.72
C THR A 181 -20.33 -25.75 3.93
N PHE A 182 -21.50 -25.41 4.49
CA PHE A 182 -22.56 -26.38 4.77
C PHE A 182 -23.88 -25.92 4.14
N SER A 183 -24.60 -26.86 3.54
CA SER A 183 -25.91 -26.63 2.95
C SER A 183 -26.86 -27.76 3.29
N GLN A 184 -28.13 -27.42 3.58
CA GLN A 184 -29.15 -28.39 3.99
C GLN A 184 -30.23 -28.52 2.92
N SER A 185 -30.51 -29.76 2.52
CA SER A 185 -31.66 -30.11 1.68
C SER A 185 -32.52 -31.16 2.40
N GLY A 186 -33.70 -30.73 2.87
CA GLY A 186 -34.54 -31.56 3.73
C GLY A 186 -33.82 -31.91 5.05
N ASN A 187 -33.64 -33.20 5.31
CA ASN A 187 -32.97 -33.70 6.53
C ASN A 187 -31.48 -34.05 6.31
N LEU A 188 -30.92 -33.75 5.13
CA LEU A 188 -29.53 -34.03 4.82
C LEU A 188 -28.75 -32.72 4.85
N LEU A 189 -27.71 -32.66 5.69
CA LEU A 189 -26.69 -31.61 5.63
C LEU A 189 -25.51 -32.13 4.82
N THR A 190 -25.11 -31.38 3.80
CA THR A 190 -23.92 -31.63 2.98
C THR A 190 -22.85 -30.61 3.29
N SER A 191 -21.60 -31.03 3.26
CA SER A 191 -20.42 -30.18 3.44
C SER A 191 -19.60 -30.16 2.16
N LEU A 192 -19.05 -28.99 1.82
CA LEU A 192 -18.13 -28.80 0.71
C LEU A 192 -16.90 -28.06 1.23
N GLY A 193 -15.73 -28.65 1.05
CA GLY A 193 -14.44 -28.06 1.41
C GLY A 193 -13.78 -27.57 0.14
N ASP A 194 -13.52 -26.28 0.06
CA ASP A 194 -12.85 -25.62 -1.07
C ASP A 194 -11.76 -24.67 -0.57
N TYR A 195 -10.79 -24.38 -1.42
CA TYR A 195 -9.81 -23.33 -1.14
C TYR A 195 -10.39 -21.94 -1.45
N PRO A 196 -10.05 -20.90 -0.69
CA PRO A 196 -10.41 -19.53 -1.02
C PRO A 196 -9.93 -19.14 -2.41
N ALA A 197 -10.82 -18.55 -3.20
CA ALA A 197 -10.49 -18.07 -4.53
C ALA A 197 -10.00 -16.61 -4.49
N ALA A 198 -9.07 -16.25 -5.38
CA ALA A 198 -8.61 -14.88 -5.55
C ALA A 198 -9.61 -14.06 -6.41
N LEU A 199 -9.96 -12.86 -5.93
CA LEU A 199 -10.80 -11.90 -6.64
C LEU A 199 -10.01 -11.03 -7.62
N THR A 200 -8.72 -10.90 -7.37
CA THR A 200 -7.78 -10.04 -8.10
C THR A 200 -6.45 -10.78 -8.27
N PRO A 201 -5.57 -10.32 -9.17
CA PRO A 201 -4.14 -10.60 -9.03
C PRO A 201 -3.67 -10.22 -7.62
N MET A 202 -2.72 -10.99 -7.08
CA MET A 202 -2.22 -10.82 -5.72
C MET A 202 -0.99 -9.90 -5.70
N VAL A 203 -0.52 -9.52 -4.51
CA VAL A 203 0.54 -8.50 -4.34
C VAL A 203 1.79 -8.79 -5.19
N LEU A 204 2.22 -10.05 -5.30
CA LEU A 204 3.40 -10.39 -6.12
C LEU A 204 3.12 -10.27 -7.62
N ASP A 205 1.91 -10.64 -8.06
CA ASP A 205 1.49 -10.54 -9.47
C ASP A 205 1.46 -9.08 -9.91
N ILE A 206 0.84 -8.21 -9.09
CA ILE A 206 0.73 -6.78 -9.34
C ILE A 206 2.12 -6.13 -9.36
N ALA A 207 2.98 -6.46 -8.39
CA ALA A 207 4.34 -5.93 -8.33
C ALA A 207 5.17 -6.30 -9.58
N ALA A 208 5.07 -7.56 -10.03
CA ALA A 208 5.74 -8.02 -11.24
C ALA A 208 5.17 -7.34 -12.50
N ALA A 209 3.85 -7.21 -12.59
CA ALA A 209 3.20 -6.53 -13.72
C ALA A 209 3.56 -5.03 -13.77
N HIS A 210 3.58 -4.34 -12.62
CA HIS A 210 4.03 -2.94 -12.52
C HIS A 210 5.50 -2.78 -12.94
N ALA A 211 6.36 -3.76 -12.66
CA ALA A 211 7.76 -3.72 -13.11
C ALA A 211 7.89 -3.84 -14.63
N ILE A 212 6.98 -4.57 -15.29
CA ILE A 212 6.99 -4.76 -16.74
C ILE A 212 6.33 -3.58 -17.47
N TYR A 213 5.18 -3.11 -16.98
CA TYR A 213 4.28 -2.22 -17.72
C TYR A 213 4.08 -0.83 -17.08
N GLY A 214 4.50 -0.66 -15.83
CA GLY A 214 4.14 0.50 -15.02
C GLY A 214 2.72 0.40 -14.43
N PRO A 215 2.48 1.07 -13.29
CA PRO A 215 1.18 1.08 -12.62
C PRO A 215 0.14 1.97 -13.34
N GLU A 216 -1.14 1.60 -13.28
CA GLU A 216 -2.24 2.44 -13.78
C GLU A 216 -2.49 3.65 -12.87
N THR A 217 -2.25 4.87 -13.36
CA THR A 217 -2.26 6.09 -12.51
C THR A 217 -3.64 6.72 -12.28
N THR A 218 -4.69 6.21 -12.91
CA THR A 218 -6.05 6.76 -12.85
C THR A 218 -7.06 5.87 -12.13
N THR A 219 -6.65 4.66 -11.71
CA THR A 219 -7.52 3.77 -10.95
C THR A 219 -7.81 4.34 -9.57
N ARG A 220 -9.08 4.66 -9.34
CA ARG A 220 -9.63 5.02 -8.02
C ARG A 220 -9.00 6.25 -7.35
N THR A 221 -8.56 7.25 -8.11
CA THR A 221 -7.91 8.48 -7.59
C THR A 221 -8.75 9.39 -6.65
N GLY A 222 -9.92 8.94 -6.19
CA GLY A 222 -10.80 9.67 -5.27
C GLY A 222 -10.57 9.21 -3.83
N ASN A 223 -11.42 9.64 -2.90
CA ASN A 223 -11.39 9.09 -1.55
C ASN A 223 -12.27 7.84 -1.49
N ASN A 224 -11.65 6.67 -1.45
CA ASN A 224 -12.32 5.40 -1.63
C ASN A 224 -12.51 4.67 -0.29
N VAL A 225 -13.67 4.03 -0.13
CA VAL A 225 -13.96 3.17 1.03
C VAL A 225 -14.08 1.73 0.58
N TYR A 226 -13.22 0.88 1.12
CA TYR A 226 -13.14 -0.55 0.85
C TYR A 226 -13.87 -1.32 1.95
N THR A 227 -15.03 -1.87 1.61
CA THR A 227 -15.87 -2.66 2.53
C THR A 227 -15.88 -4.14 2.17
N PHE A 228 -16.04 -5.00 3.16
CA PHE A 228 -15.95 -6.45 2.99
C PHE A 228 -17.17 -7.19 3.57
N THR A 229 -17.32 -8.47 3.24
CA THR A 229 -18.35 -9.33 3.83
C THR A 229 -17.70 -10.39 4.71
N GLN A 230 -18.06 -10.42 6.00
CA GLN A 230 -17.58 -11.43 6.93
C GLN A 230 -18.03 -12.83 6.47
N TRP A 231 -17.19 -13.84 6.70
CA TRP A 231 -17.39 -15.24 6.27
C TRP A 231 -17.26 -15.51 4.75
N GLN A 232 -16.80 -14.54 3.97
CA GLN A 232 -16.44 -14.76 2.57
C GLN A 232 -15.00 -15.27 2.47
N ALA A 233 -14.82 -16.55 2.11
CA ALA A 233 -13.51 -17.17 1.95
C ALA A 233 -12.91 -16.84 0.57
N VAL A 234 -12.31 -15.66 0.46
CA VAL A 234 -11.66 -15.15 -0.76
C VAL A 234 -10.35 -14.44 -0.41
N PHE A 235 -9.49 -14.31 -1.41
CA PHE A 235 -8.31 -13.46 -1.36
C PHE A 235 -8.48 -12.23 -2.26
N GLN A 236 -7.99 -11.08 -1.83
CA GLN A 236 -8.05 -9.86 -2.62
C GLN A 236 -6.82 -8.99 -2.36
N THR A 237 -6.35 -8.26 -3.36
CA THR A 237 -5.38 -7.17 -3.20
C THR A 237 -6.02 -5.84 -3.56
N ILE A 238 -5.83 -4.83 -2.71
CA ILE A 238 -6.22 -3.45 -3.00
C ILE A 238 -5.12 -2.80 -3.84
N TYR A 239 -5.54 -2.18 -4.93
CA TYR A 239 -4.74 -1.23 -5.69
C TYR A 239 -5.53 0.08 -5.78
N ASP A 240 -4.90 1.16 -5.36
CA ASP A 240 -5.39 2.52 -5.47
C ASP A 240 -4.23 3.42 -5.95
N ALA A 241 -4.53 4.34 -6.87
CA ALA A 241 -3.58 5.27 -7.45
C ALA A 241 -3.52 6.62 -6.72
N GLY A 242 -4.42 6.88 -5.76
CA GLY A 242 -4.31 7.99 -4.83
C GLY A 242 -5.65 8.46 -4.29
N GLY A 243 -5.62 9.31 -3.27
CA GLY A 243 -6.85 9.66 -2.57
C GLY A 243 -6.58 9.81 -1.09
N SER A 244 -7.65 9.78 -0.30
CA SER A 244 -7.58 9.42 1.11
C SER A 244 -8.56 8.27 1.34
N ASP A 245 -8.00 7.09 1.56
CA ASP A 245 -8.70 5.83 1.42
C ASP A 245 -8.90 5.13 2.75
N THR A 246 -9.96 4.34 2.85
CA THR A 246 -10.36 3.69 4.10
C THR A 246 -10.61 2.21 3.87
N ILE A 247 -9.96 1.36 4.66
CA ILE A 247 -10.42 -0.02 4.90
C ILE A 247 -11.47 0.02 6.00
N ASP A 248 -12.71 -0.35 5.68
CA ASP A 248 -13.83 -0.35 6.62
C ASP A 248 -14.38 -1.76 6.80
N ILE A 249 -14.13 -2.34 7.98
CA ILE A 249 -14.68 -3.61 8.43
C ILE A 249 -15.61 -3.43 9.65
N SER A 250 -16.22 -2.25 9.81
CA SER A 250 -17.14 -1.96 10.92
C SER A 250 -18.32 -2.92 11.05
N ASN A 251 -18.64 -3.65 9.97
CA ASN A 251 -19.64 -4.71 9.95
C ASN A 251 -19.16 -6.06 10.50
N PHE A 252 -17.89 -6.19 10.88
CA PHE A 252 -17.30 -7.46 11.34
C PHE A 252 -17.47 -7.60 12.85
N THR A 253 -17.74 -8.83 13.29
CA THR A 253 -17.87 -9.17 14.73
C THR A 253 -16.72 -10.03 15.26
N LEU A 254 -15.78 -10.39 14.39
CA LEU A 254 -14.64 -11.25 14.71
C LEU A 254 -13.38 -10.39 14.73
N PRO A 255 -12.38 -10.77 15.55
CA PRO A 255 -11.10 -10.07 15.58
C PRO A 255 -10.43 -10.07 14.21
N SER A 256 -9.75 -8.98 13.90
CA SER A 256 -9.06 -8.73 12.65
C SER A 256 -7.71 -8.09 12.90
N VAL A 257 -6.77 -8.32 11.98
CA VAL A 257 -5.46 -7.64 11.95
C VAL A 257 -5.39 -6.85 10.65
N ILE A 258 -5.41 -5.52 10.74
CA ILE A 258 -5.32 -4.59 9.62
C ILE A 258 -3.92 -3.98 9.62
N ASP A 259 -3.23 -4.11 8.50
CA ASP A 259 -1.91 -3.53 8.25
C ASP A 259 -2.02 -2.64 7.00
N LEU A 260 -1.83 -1.33 7.18
CA LEU A 260 -1.98 -0.34 6.11
C LEU A 260 -0.71 -0.17 5.28
N ARG A 261 0.39 -0.84 5.62
CA ARG A 261 1.65 -0.69 4.89
C ARG A 261 1.55 -1.28 3.48
N PRO A 262 2.06 -0.60 2.45
CA PRO A 262 2.12 -1.15 1.10
C PRO A 262 2.88 -2.48 1.06
N GLY A 263 2.39 -3.45 0.29
CA GLY A 263 2.96 -4.80 0.21
C GLY A 263 2.65 -5.71 1.41
N SER A 264 1.83 -5.25 2.35
CA SER A 264 1.38 -6.06 3.49
C SER A 264 0.10 -6.84 3.19
N TYR A 265 -0.17 -7.81 4.07
CA TYR A 265 -1.39 -8.59 4.13
C TYR A 265 -2.02 -8.43 5.52
N SER A 266 -3.31 -8.12 5.49
CA SER A 266 -4.23 -8.09 6.62
C SER A 266 -4.96 -9.43 6.76
N SER A 267 -5.38 -9.76 7.98
CA SER A 267 -6.23 -10.91 8.31
C SER A 267 -7.57 -10.39 8.81
N ILE A 268 -8.57 -10.27 7.93
CA ILE A 268 -9.88 -9.72 8.29
C ILE A 268 -10.88 -10.84 8.61
N GLY A 269 -11.56 -10.72 9.76
CA GLY A 269 -12.58 -11.66 10.21
C GLY A 269 -12.04 -13.02 10.66
N MET A 270 -10.95 -13.02 11.44
CA MET A 270 -10.25 -14.23 11.85
C MET A 270 -11.17 -15.20 12.62
N ALA A 271 -11.23 -16.44 12.13
CA ALA A 271 -12.11 -17.45 12.68
C ALA A 271 -11.34 -18.75 12.95
N SER A 272 -11.11 -19.04 14.24
CA SER A 272 -10.57 -20.33 14.67
C SER A 272 -11.52 -21.49 14.31
N ALA A 273 -11.02 -22.73 14.31
CA ALA A 273 -11.86 -23.92 14.14
C ALA A 273 -13.08 -23.91 15.10
N ALA A 274 -12.86 -23.55 16.37
CA ALA A 274 -13.94 -23.44 17.36
C ALA A 274 -14.97 -22.37 16.98
N THR A 275 -14.52 -21.21 16.49
CA THR A 275 -15.39 -20.11 16.02
C THR A 275 -16.22 -20.56 14.82
N GLN A 276 -15.60 -21.24 13.84
CA GLN A 276 -16.28 -21.76 12.65
C GLN A 276 -17.32 -22.84 13.02
N VAL A 277 -16.96 -23.77 13.91
CA VAL A 277 -17.89 -24.79 14.42
C VAL A 277 -19.08 -24.14 15.10
N ALA A 278 -18.87 -23.12 15.94
CA ALA A 278 -19.93 -22.41 16.61
C ALA A 278 -20.86 -21.69 15.62
N TYR A 279 -20.29 -20.98 14.63
CA TYR A 279 -21.05 -20.29 13.58
C TYR A 279 -21.95 -21.24 12.80
N TRP A 280 -21.37 -22.30 12.22
CA TRP A 280 -22.14 -23.25 11.41
C TRP A 280 -23.13 -24.07 12.24
N SER A 281 -22.80 -24.40 13.49
CA SER A 281 -23.72 -25.10 14.40
C SER A 281 -24.94 -24.25 14.77
N ALA A 282 -24.79 -22.93 14.84
CA ALA A 282 -25.90 -22.02 15.08
C ALA A 282 -26.84 -21.94 13.85
N LEU A 283 -26.29 -21.99 12.63
CA LEU A 283 -27.07 -22.00 11.40
C LEU A 283 -27.80 -23.32 11.15
N PHE A 284 -27.21 -24.45 11.54
CA PHE A 284 -27.76 -25.79 11.32
C PHE A 284 -27.94 -26.56 12.65
N PRO A 285 -28.90 -26.12 13.49
CA PRO A 285 -29.14 -26.76 14.78
C PRO A 285 -29.56 -28.22 14.60
N GLY A 286 -28.83 -29.14 15.24
CA GLY A 286 -29.03 -30.60 15.11
C GLY A 286 -27.88 -31.34 14.41
N PHE A 287 -26.99 -30.61 13.73
CA PHE A 287 -25.83 -31.18 13.04
C PHE A 287 -24.49 -30.82 13.68
N SER A 288 -24.49 -30.23 14.88
CA SER A 288 -23.29 -29.68 15.53
C SER A 288 -22.14 -30.70 15.65
N SER A 289 -22.45 -31.95 15.99
CA SER A 289 -21.42 -33.01 16.08
C SER A 289 -20.80 -33.35 14.72
N PHE A 290 -21.60 -33.33 13.65
CA PHE A 290 -21.11 -33.57 12.29
C PHE A 290 -20.25 -32.39 11.80
N ILE A 291 -20.74 -31.15 11.98
CA ILE A 291 -20.01 -29.92 11.65
C ILE A 291 -18.66 -29.88 12.38
N ALA A 292 -18.66 -30.17 13.68
CA ALA A 292 -17.44 -30.25 14.48
C ALA A 292 -16.49 -31.34 13.98
N SER A 293 -17.01 -32.49 13.55
CA SER A 293 -16.17 -33.56 12.99
C SER A 293 -15.51 -33.17 11.67
N VAL A 294 -16.22 -32.43 10.81
CA VAL A 294 -15.69 -31.98 9.51
C VAL A 294 -14.61 -30.92 9.74
N ILE A 295 -14.93 -29.85 10.47
CA ILE A 295 -14.02 -28.71 10.64
C ILE A 295 -12.79 -29.08 11.48
N ASN A 296 -12.96 -29.80 12.61
CA ASN A 296 -11.82 -30.18 13.43
C ASN A 296 -11.01 -31.34 12.84
N GLY A 297 -11.54 -32.01 11.81
CA GLY A 297 -10.83 -33.04 11.05
C GLY A 297 -9.96 -32.49 9.94
N GLU A 298 -10.06 -31.19 9.63
CA GLU A 298 -9.27 -30.52 8.60
C GLU A 298 -7.93 -30.05 9.17
N GLU A 299 -6.83 -30.59 8.66
CA GLU A 299 -5.48 -30.24 9.12
C GLU A 299 -5.04 -28.87 8.60
N ASP A 300 -5.46 -28.50 7.39
CA ASP A 300 -5.12 -27.24 6.74
C ASP A 300 -6.35 -26.32 6.69
N LEU A 301 -7.00 -26.09 7.83
CA LEU A 301 -8.22 -25.27 7.88
C LEU A 301 -7.91 -23.79 7.61
N PHE A 302 -8.67 -23.17 6.70
CA PHE A 302 -8.60 -21.73 6.51
C PHE A 302 -9.16 -20.98 7.71
N THR A 303 -8.34 -20.12 8.32
CA THR A 303 -8.70 -19.34 9.52
C THR A 303 -8.87 -17.85 9.23
N PHE A 304 -9.03 -17.47 7.95
CA PHE A 304 -9.10 -16.08 7.49
C PHE A 304 -7.81 -15.29 7.77
N THR A 305 -6.67 -15.97 7.60
CA THR A 305 -5.34 -15.36 7.76
C THR A 305 -4.81 -14.86 6.42
N ASP A 306 -4.21 -13.66 6.46
CA ASP A 306 -3.57 -12.96 5.33
C ASP A 306 -4.46 -12.91 4.08
N ASN A 307 -5.75 -12.59 4.23
CA ASN A 307 -6.75 -12.65 3.17
C ASN A 307 -6.97 -11.35 2.39
N LEU A 308 -6.34 -10.25 2.82
CA LEU A 308 -6.42 -8.96 2.16
C LEU A 308 -5.02 -8.35 2.00
N GLY A 309 -4.52 -8.26 0.77
CA GLY A 309 -3.26 -7.59 0.44
C GLY A 309 -3.42 -6.12 0.09
N ILE A 310 -2.36 -5.34 0.24
CA ILE A 310 -2.21 -4.00 -0.35
C ILE A 310 -1.07 -4.04 -1.36
N ALA A 311 -1.32 -3.61 -2.59
CA ALA A 311 -0.29 -3.57 -3.63
C ALA A 311 0.86 -2.61 -3.25
N PHE A 312 2.06 -2.87 -3.75
CA PHE A 312 3.15 -1.90 -3.60
C PHE A 312 2.80 -0.60 -4.31
N GLY A 313 3.13 0.53 -3.68
CA GLY A 313 2.85 1.87 -4.20
C GLY A 313 1.43 2.40 -3.93
N THR A 314 0.53 1.56 -3.43
CA THR A 314 -0.79 1.99 -2.94
C THR A 314 -0.68 2.45 -1.49
N VAL A 315 -1.19 3.64 -1.19
CA VAL A 315 -1.27 4.20 0.16
C VAL A 315 -2.73 4.10 0.61
N ILE A 316 -2.95 3.60 1.82
CA ILE A 316 -4.25 3.62 2.50
C ILE A 316 -4.06 4.37 3.81
N GLU A 317 -4.79 5.47 3.99
CA GLU A 317 -4.61 6.36 5.14
C GLU A 317 -5.43 5.91 6.34
N ASN A 318 -6.58 5.27 6.13
CA ASN A 318 -7.56 5.10 7.20
C ASN A 318 -7.98 3.63 7.37
N ALA A 319 -8.30 3.27 8.61
CA ALA A 319 -8.88 1.98 8.95
C ALA A 319 -9.99 2.12 9.99
N VAL A 320 -11.05 1.33 9.81
CA VAL A 320 -12.15 1.17 10.76
C VAL A 320 -12.29 -0.32 11.08
N GLY A 321 -11.97 -0.69 12.32
CA GLY A 321 -12.19 -2.02 12.87
C GLY A 321 -13.66 -2.31 13.18
N GLY A 322 -13.93 -3.54 13.57
CA GLY A 322 -15.26 -4.09 13.81
C GLY A 322 -15.67 -4.01 15.28
N THR A 323 -16.41 -5.02 15.74
CA THR A 323 -16.74 -5.21 17.16
C THR A 323 -15.86 -6.28 17.83
N GLY A 324 -14.80 -6.70 17.15
CA GLY A 324 -13.87 -7.74 17.60
C GLY A 324 -12.84 -7.18 18.57
N ALA A 325 -11.80 -7.95 18.89
CA ALA A 325 -10.58 -7.36 19.46
C ALA A 325 -9.60 -7.21 18.30
N ASP A 326 -9.58 -6.03 17.69
CA ASP A 326 -8.89 -5.77 16.45
C ASP A 326 -7.48 -5.23 16.69
N THR A 327 -6.57 -5.46 15.74
CA THR A 327 -5.23 -4.89 15.72
C THR A 327 -5.07 -4.07 14.45
N LEU A 328 -4.80 -2.78 14.59
CA LEU A 328 -4.63 -1.84 13.48
C LEU A 328 -3.19 -1.34 13.49
N THR A 329 -2.51 -1.41 12.34
CA THR A 329 -1.17 -0.87 12.13
C THR A 329 -1.22 0.10 10.96
N GLY A 330 -0.90 1.36 11.22
CA GLY A 330 -0.75 2.40 10.21
C GLY A 330 0.53 2.26 9.38
N ASN A 331 0.83 3.29 8.61
CA ASN A 331 1.94 3.35 7.67
C ASN A 331 2.66 4.71 7.78
N GLU A 332 3.27 5.19 6.70
CA GLU A 332 3.96 6.49 6.66
C GLU A 332 3.03 7.65 6.27
N ALA A 333 1.75 7.40 6.03
CA ALA A 333 0.77 8.46 5.81
C ALA A 333 0.22 8.97 7.15
N LEU A 334 -0.50 10.09 7.12
CA LEU A 334 -1.24 10.55 8.29
C LEU A 334 -2.46 9.66 8.48
N ASN A 335 -2.43 8.76 9.46
CA ASN A 335 -3.47 7.76 9.62
C ASN A 335 -4.62 8.22 10.54
N LEU A 336 -5.86 7.94 10.11
CA LEU A 336 -7.05 7.98 10.98
C LEU A 336 -7.51 6.56 11.26
N LEU A 337 -7.29 6.10 12.49
CA LEU A 337 -7.53 4.71 12.91
C LEU A 337 -8.69 4.65 13.92
N THR A 338 -9.70 3.85 13.63
CA THR A 338 -10.83 3.61 14.52
C THR A 338 -10.84 2.13 14.91
N GLY A 339 -10.62 1.80 16.19
CA GLY A 339 -10.65 0.41 16.66
C GLY A 339 -12.04 -0.22 16.49
N GLY A 340 -13.08 0.56 16.79
CA GLY A 340 -14.46 0.08 16.73
C GLY A 340 -14.97 -0.20 18.15
N LEU A 341 -15.73 -1.28 18.32
CA LEU A 341 -16.04 -1.79 19.66
C LEU A 341 -15.10 -2.96 19.98
N GLY A 342 -14.84 -3.18 21.27
CA GLY A 342 -13.97 -4.25 21.72
C GLY A 342 -12.74 -3.71 22.41
N ASN A 343 -11.72 -4.54 22.55
CA ASN A 343 -10.47 -4.11 23.17
C ASN A 343 -9.39 -4.17 22.09
N ASP A 344 -9.11 -3.02 21.49
CA ASP A 344 -8.31 -2.98 20.28
C ASP A 344 -6.85 -2.60 20.58
N THR A 345 -5.96 -2.96 19.66
CA THR A 345 -4.56 -2.52 19.67
C THR A 345 -4.32 -1.68 18.43
N ILE A 346 -3.93 -0.42 18.61
CA ILE A 346 -3.73 0.53 17.53
C ILE A 346 -2.29 1.03 17.59
N ASP A 347 -1.56 0.79 16.52
CA ASP A 347 -0.26 1.37 16.23
C ASP A 347 -0.43 2.36 15.08
N GLY A 348 -0.28 3.67 15.33
CA GLY A 348 -0.38 4.68 14.26
C GLY A 348 0.75 4.54 13.25
N GLY A 349 1.89 3.99 13.66
CA GLY A 349 3.05 3.84 12.83
C GLY A 349 3.86 5.13 12.82
N SER A 350 3.90 5.78 11.67
CA SER A 350 4.81 6.89 11.41
C SER A 350 4.04 8.16 11.09
N ASN A 351 4.63 9.31 11.41
CA ASN A 351 4.01 10.63 11.26
C ASN A 351 2.94 10.90 12.32
N VAL A 352 1.93 11.72 11.98
CA VAL A 352 0.97 12.27 12.94
C VAL A 352 -0.35 11.55 12.79
N ASP A 353 -0.60 10.63 13.70
CA ASP A 353 -1.72 9.72 13.63
C ASP A 353 -2.81 10.12 14.63
N THR A 354 -4.04 9.80 14.26
CA THR A 354 -5.22 10.07 15.08
C THR A 354 -5.99 8.78 15.31
N ALA A 355 -6.15 8.39 16.58
CA ALA A 355 -7.13 7.39 16.98
C ALA A 355 -8.50 8.04 17.15
N LEU A 356 -9.54 7.53 16.48
CA LEU A 356 -10.92 7.98 16.63
C LEU A 356 -11.67 7.08 17.62
N VAL A 357 -12.41 7.69 18.55
CA VAL A 357 -13.34 7.00 19.45
C VAL A 357 -14.75 7.57 19.33
N SER A 358 -15.78 6.77 19.60
CA SER A 358 -17.17 7.06 19.24
C SER A 358 -17.86 8.10 20.13
N GLY A 359 -17.41 8.27 21.37
CA GLY A 359 -18.07 9.09 22.38
C GLY A 359 -17.33 10.38 22.76
N ASN A 360 -17.96 11.18 23.61
CA ASN A 360 -17.37 12.41 24.15
C ASN A 360 -16.24 12.11 25.13
N ARG A 361 -15.24 13.01 25.24
CA ARG A 361 -14.08 12.87 26.15
C ARG A 361 -14.44 12.50 27.58
N ALA A 362 -15.53 13.04 28.11
CA ALA A 362 -15.98 12.78 29.48
C ALA A 362 -16.36 11.31 29.76
N ALA A 363 -16.64 10.53 28.72
CA ALA A 363 -16.96 9.10 28.82
C ALA A 363 -15.72 8.19 28.88
N TYR A 364 -14.52 8.74 28.64
CA TYR A 364 -13.30 7.95 28.53
C TYR A 364 -12.29 8.28 29.63
N THR A 365 -11.54 7.25 30.03
CA THR A 365 -10.33 7.36 30.82
C THR A 365 -9.13 7.08 29.92
N VAL A 366 -8.24 8.06 29.77
CA VAL A 366 -6.98 7.91 29.02
C VAL A 366 -5.85 7.83 30.05
N THR A 367 -5.15 6.70 30.09
CA THR A 367 -4.06 6.43 31.04
C THR A 367 -2.82 6.07 30.28
N GLN A 368 -1.73 6.79 30.50
CA GLN A 368 -0.44 6.37 30.00
C GLN A 368 0.12 5.23 30.86
N THR A 369 0.29 4.03 30.29
CA THR A 369 0.75 2.83 31.02
C THR A 369 2.27 2.69 31.00
N SER A 370 2.92 3.20 29.96
CA SER A 370 4.37 3.41 29.84
C SER A 370 4.66 4.56 28.87
N THR A 371 5.90 5.05 28.81
CA THR A 371 6.33 6.05 27.81
C THR A 371 5.88 5.60 26.41
N GLY A 372 5.09 6.42 25.70
CA GLY A 372 4.59 6.08 24.35
C GLY A 372 3.34 5.20 24.28
N VAL A 373 2.86 4.64 25.40
CA VAL A 373 1.76 3.66 25.40
C VAL A 373 0.59 4.16 26.23
N PHE A 374 -0.58 4.27 25.61
CA PHE A 374 -1.81 4.74 26.24
C PHE A 374 -2.86 3.64 26.27
N SER A 375 -3.52 3.49 27.40
CA SER A 375 -4.76 2.73 27.54
C SER A 375 -5.94 3.70 27.55
N VAL A 376 -6.90 3.48 26.66
CA VAL A 376 -8.12 4.30 26.51
C VAL A 376 -9.33 3.43 26.83
N THR A 377 -9.96 3.64 27.99
CA THR A 377 -11.13 2.88 28.42
C THR A 377 -12.40 3.73 28.36
N GLY A 378 -13.45 3.25 27.70
CA GLY A 378 -14.74 3.95 27.58
C GLY A 378 -15.84 3.10 26.93
N PRO A 379 -16.84 3.73 26.30
CA PRO A 379 -17.95 3.06 25.60
C PRO A 379 -17.53 2.06 24.53
N ASP A 380 -16.40 2.30 23.88
CA ASP A 380 -15.86 1.43 22.82
C ASP A 380 -15.19 0.17 23.38
N GLY A 381 -14.78 0.21 24.65
CA GLY A 381 -14.08 -0.86 25.34
C GLY A 381 -12.77 -0.37 25.94
N THR A 382 -11.70 -1.15 25.86
CA THR A 382 -10.37 -0.76 26.38
C THR A 382 -9.30 -0.97 25.31
N ASP A 383 -8.88 0.14 24.72
CA ASP A 383 -7.94 0.15 23.61
C ASP A 383 -6.53 0.45 24.11
N THR A 384 -5.54 -0.09 23.40
CA THR A 384 -4.12 0.20 23.60
C THR A 384 -3.60 0.96 22.39
N LEU A 385 -3.08 2.16 22.60
CA LEU A 385 -2.54 3.03 21.55
C LEU A 385 -1.02 3.16 21.70
N THR A 386 -0.30 3.01 20.60
CA THR A 386 1.14 3.26 20.46
C THR A 386 1.41 4.06 19.20
N ASN A 387 2.41 4.94 19.19
CA ASN A 387 2.71 5.83 18.06
C ASN A 387 1.45 6.53 17.54
N VAL A 388 0.67 7.10 18.46
CA VAL A 388 -0.54 7.86 18.14
C VAL A 388 -0.43 9.19 18.88
N GLU A 389 -0.48 10.28 18.13
CA GLU A 389 -0.25 11.62 18.66
C GLU A 389 -1.56 12.23 19.17
N TYR A 390 -2.68 11.87 18.54
CA TYR A 390 -3.99 12.43 18.87
C TYR A 390 -5.05 11.36 19.08
N ILE A 391 -5.97 11.65 19.99
CA ILE A 391 -7.25 10.98 20.09
C ILE A 391 -8.37 11.96 19.74
N GLN A 392 -9.21 11.59 18.77
CA GLN A 392 -10.40 12.32 18.39
C GLN A 392 -11.61 11.73 19.12
N PHE A 393 -12.18 12.51 20.04
CA PHE A 393 -13.48 12.24 20.65
C PHE A 393 -14.60 12.92 19.85
N ALA A 394 -15.85 12.56 20.09
CA ALA A 394 -16.99 13.19 19.42
C ALA A 394 -17.12 14.71 19.68
N ASP A 395 -16.58 15.21 20.80
CA ASP A 395 -16.68 16.62 21.21
C ASP A 395 -15.36 17.41 21.13
N GLN A 396 -14.20 16.74 21.03
CA GLN A 396 -12.89 17.40 20.98
C GLN A 396 -11.77 16.47 20.51
N LYS A 397 -10.71 17.04 19.95
CA LYS A 397 -9.44 16.36 19.67
C LYS A 397 -8.48 16.63 20.83
N VAL A 398 -7.90 15.58 21.41
CA VAL A 398 -6.94 15.68 22.52
C VAL A 398 -5.61 15.10 22.08
N ARG A 399 -4.55 15.82 22.42
CA ARG A 399 -3.16 15.40 22.22
C ARG A 399 -2.75 14.37 23.28
N LEU A 400 -2.12 13.28 22.85
CA LEU A 400 -1.45 12.33 23.72
C LEU A 400 0.00 12.78 23.96
N LEU A 401 0.45 12.72 25.22
CA LEU A 401 1.75 13.24 25.66
C LEU A 401 2.56 12.11 26.29
N PRO A 402 3.45 11.44 25.53
CA PRO A 402 4.11 10.22 25.99
C PRO A 402 5.28 10.45 26.95
N GLY A 403 5.60 11.68 27.32
CA GLY A 403 6.62 11.95 28.32
C GLY A 403 6.47 13.27 29.05
N THR A 404 7.48 13.60 29.86
CA THR A 404 7.54 14.85 30.61
C THR A 404 8.23 15.92 29.76
N GLY A 405 7.50 16.96 29.38
CA GLY A 405 8.06 18.10 28.67
C GLY A 405 9.19 18.77 29.47
N THR A 406 10.20 19.27 28.75
CA THR A 406 11.37 19.97 29.30
C THR A 406 11.32 21.43 28.87
N SER A 407 11.56 22.36 29.81
CA SER A 407 11.76 23.77 29.46
C SER A 407 13.14 23.95 28.81
N VAL A 408 13.18 24.53 27.62
CA VAL A 408 14.43 24.73 26.86
C VAL A 408 14.67 26.23 26.65
N ASP A 409 15.91 26.67 26.88
CA ASP A 409 16.37 27.98 26.42
C ASP A 409 17.14 27.81 25.11
N PHE A 410 16.49 28.15 23.99
CA PHE A 410 17.05 28.01 22.65
C PHE A 410 18.17 29.02 22.33
N ASN A 411 18.43 29.99 23.21
CA ASN A 411 19.56 30.90 23.08
C ASN A 411 20.80 30.39 23.81
N ALA A 412 20.66 29.37 24.65
CA ALA A 412 21.78 28.71 25.32
C ALA A 412 22.48 27.73 24.38
N ASN A 413 23.59 27.14 24.85
CA ASN A 413 24.28 26.10 24.10
C ASN A 413 23.34 24.88 23.90
N PRO A 414 23.02 24.49 22.65
CA PRO A 414 22.06 23.44 22.39
C PRO A 414 22.53 22.06 22.84
N ALA A 415 23.85 21.84 22.95
CA ALA A 415 24.44 20.54 23.25
C ALA A 415 23.86 19.86 24.50
N SER A 416 23.35 20.63 25.48
CA SER A 416 22.76 20.07 26.70
C SER A 416 21.43 19.33 26.49
N TYR A 417 20.72 19.59 25.38
CA TYR A 417 19.43 18.95 25.10
C TYR A 417 19.40 18.20 23.76
N MET A 418 20.33 18.47 22.83
CA MET A 418 20.36 17.74 21.54
C MET A 418 20.59 16.23 21.70
N ALA A 419 21.31 15.80 22.75
CA ALA A 419 21.51 14.38 23.04
C ALA A 419 20.22 13.61 23.33
N ALA A 420 19.10 14.30 23.59
CA ALA A 420 17.79 13.69 23.81
C ALA A 420 16.97 13.50 22.53
N ILE A 421 17.39 14.12 21.41
CA ILE A 421 16.66 14.06 20.13
C ILE A 421 17.04 12.78 19.37
N ARG A 422 16.09 12.21 18.63
CA ARG A 422 16.27 11.03 17.77
C ARG A 422 15.83 11.35 16.34
N ASP A 423 16.28 10.54 15.38
CA ASP A 423 15.66 10.51 14.05
C ASP A 423 14.40 9.64 14.07
N PHE A 424 13.78 9.49 12.90
CA PHE A 424 12.55 8.75 12.69
C PHE A 424 12.66 7.27 13.14
N ASP A 425 13.80 6.63 12.84
CA ASP A 425 14.06 5.22 13.20
C ASP A 425 14.48 5.05 14.68
N GLY A 426 14.46 6.13 15.47
CA GLY A 426 14.87 6.12 16.88
C GLY A 426 16.39 6.09 17.09
N ASN A 427 17.19 6.33 16.06
CA ASN A 427 18.65 6.36 16.19
C ASN A 427 19.09 7.60 16.98
N ASP A 428 20.11 7.41 17.83
CA ASP A 428 20.76 8.52 18.54
C ASP A 428 21.73 9.26 17.61
N VAL A 429 21.15 10.18 16.83
CA VAL A 429 21.89 11.11 15.96
C VAL A 429 22.02 12.51 16.58
N GLY A 430 21.28 12.76 17.67
CA GLY A 430 21.27 14.02 18.41
C GLY A 430 22.49 14.23 19.31
N ALA A 431 23.13 13.15 19.81
CA ALA A 431 24.30 13.23 20.68
C ALA A 431 25.59 13.74 20.00
N ALA A 432 25.59 13.94 18.68
CA ALA A 432 26.72 14.51 17.96
C ALA A 432 27.03 15.95 18.43
N ALA A 433 28.32 16.27 18.58
CA ALA A 433 28.75 17.65 18.86
C ALA A 433 28.46 18.60 17.68
N ASP A 434 28.48 19.91 17.94
CA ASP A 434 28.38 21.00 16.94
C ASP A 434 26.98 21.34 16.39
N TRP A 435 25.91 21.11 17.16
CA TRP A 435 24.61 21.68 16.83
C TRP A 435 24.61 23.20 16.95
N LYS A 436 24.05 23.89 15.94
CA LYS A 436 23.95 25.34 15.88
C LYS A 436 22.54 25.76 15.47
N ARG A 437 21.90 26.62 16.27
CA ARG A 437 20.61 27.21 15.91
C ARG A 437 20.79 28.17 14.73
N ILE A 438 19.97 28.04 13.70
CA ILE A 438 19.99 28.90 12.50
C ILE A 438 18.71 29.70 12.29
N GLY A 439 17.62 29.37 12.97
CA GLY A 439 16.37 30.10 12.80
C GLY A 439 15.20 29.41 13.46
N ALA A 440 14.02 29.87 13.09
CA ALA A 440 12.76 29.23 13.44
C ALA A 440 11.79 29.35 12.25
N ALA A 441 11.02 28.30 12.00
CA ALA A 441 10.02 28.25 10.94
C ALA A 441 9.04 27.10 11.22
N ASP A 442 7.82 27.23 10.72
CA ASP A 442 6.88 26.11 10.60
C ASP A 442 7.23 25.35 9.31
N VAL A 443 8.02 24.28 9.45
CA VAL A 443 8.64 23.62 8.30
C VAL A 443 7.77 22.56 7.64
N ASN A 444 6.75 22.06 8.33
CA ASN A 444 5.84 21.02 7.86
C ASN A 444 4.40 21.55 7.66
N GLY A 445 4.11 22.81 8.00
CA GLY A 445 2.84 23.48 7.76
C GLY A 445 1.75 23.11 8.76
N ASP A 446 2.11 22.60 9.93
CA ASP A 446 1.15 22.21 10.98
C ASP A 446 0.69 23.39 11.85
N GLY A 447 1.29 24.56 11.66
CA GLY A 447 0.99 25.79 12.38
C GLY A 447 1.83 25.99 13.64
N ASP A 448 2.66 25.01 14.02
CA ASP A 448 3.60 25.09 15.13
C ASP A 448 5.00 25.51 14.59
N VAL A 449 5.66 26.42 15.30
CA VAL A 449 6.95 27.00 14.83
C VAL A 449 8.11 26.28 15.48
N ASP A 450 8.92 25.62 14.66
CA ASP A 450 10.11 24.90 15.09
C ASP A 450 11.32 25.79 15.28
N GLN A 451 12.18 25.41 16.21
CA GLN A 451 13.54 25.91 16.26
C GLN A 451 14.44 25.03 15.39
N ILE A 452 15.13 25.64 14.45
CA ILE A 452 15.92 24.92 13.45
C ILE A 452 17.40 24.93 13.82
N PHE A 453 17.99 23.74 13.90
CA PHE A 453 19.40 23.53 14.19
C PHE A 453 20.10 22.79 13.06
N VAL A 454 21.37 23.09 12.82
CA VAL A 454 22.23 22.35 11.88
C VAL A 454 23.40 21.72 12.60
N ASN A 455 23.89 20.60 12.09
CA ASN A 455 25.05 19.91 12.63
C ASN A 455 26.02 19.52 11.52
N ARG A 456 27.23 20.10 11.60
CA ARG A 456 28.28 19.88 10.60
C ARG A 456 28.92 18.49 10.68
N THR A 457 28.86 17.85 11.85
CA THR A 457 29.52 16.57 12.13
C THR A 457 28.76 15.43 11.45
N ASN A 458 27.44 15.39 11.64
CA ASN A 458 26.58 14.38 11.05
C ASN A 458 25.97 14.82 9.70
N GLY A 459 26.06 16.11 9.33
CA GLY A 459 25.48 16.63 8.09
C GLY A 459 23.95 16.57 8.08
N ARG A 460 23.32 16.81 9.24
CA ARG A 460 21.86 16.83 9.43
C ARG A 460 21.39 18.19 9.93
N PHE A 461 20.08 18.41 9.84
CA PHE A 461 19.41 19.48 10.56
C PHE A 461 18.39 18.88 11.53
N ALA A 462 17.88 19.68 12.45
CA ALA A 462 16.91 19.27 13.44
C ALA A 462 15.85 20.33 13.62
N GLU A 463 14.64 19.84 13.83
CA GLU A 463 13.47 20.60 14.26
C GLU A 463 13.32 20.42 15.77
N VAL A 464 12.97 21.49 16.47
CA VAL A 464 12.67 21.45 17.90
C VAL A 464 11.52 22.40 18.18
N ALA A 465 10.29 21.89 18.12
CA ALA A 465 9.11 22.62 18.54
C ALA A 465 8.96 22.75 20.06
N THR A 466 8.20 23.78 20.43
CA THR A 466 7.67 23.95 21.79
C THR A 466 6.16 23.75 21.75
N ALA A 467 5.67 22.84 22.57
CA ALA A 467 4.26 22.61 22.77
C ALA A 467 3.53 23.90 23.24
N PRO A 468 2.20 24.01 23.07
CA PRO A 468 1.37 25.08 23.62
C PRO A 468 1.52 25.31 25.13
N ASP A 469 1.99 24.32 25.89
CA ASP A 469 2.28 24.45 27.32
C ASP A 469 3.66 25.05 27.64
N GLY A 470 4.43 25.40 26.60
CA GLY A 470 5.75 26.02 26.69
C GLY A 470 6.91 25.04 26.87
N LYS A 471 6.70 23.72 26.69
CA LYS A 471 7.74 22.70 26.88
C LYS A 471 8.08 21.94 25.60
N VAL A 472 9.27 21.34 25.58
CA VAL A 472 9.76 20.46 24.53
C VAL A 472 9.67 19.00 24.97
N TYR A 473 9.08 18.14 24.16
CA TYR A 473 8.82 16.73 24.48
C TYR A 473 9.80 15.81 23.73
N PHE A 474 11.06 15.77 24.17
CA PHE A 474 12.12 15.00 23.50
C PHE A 474 11.86 13.48 23.38
N SER A 475 11.11 12.91 24.32
CA SER A 475 10.77 11.48 24.32
C SER A 475 9.59 11.12 23.40
N ASP A 476 9.02 12.11 22.71
CA ASP A 476 7.85 12.00 21.83
C ASP A 476 8.22 12.28 20.36
N HIS A 477 9.52 12.25 20.04
CA HIS A 477 10.01 12.88 18.81
C HIS A 477 9.50 14.34 18.67
N GLY A 478 9.10 14.99 19.77
CA GLY A 478 8.51 16.33 19.85
C GLY A 478 7.01 16.42 20.04
N TRP A 479 6.49 17.65 19.98
CA TRP A 479 5.05 17.84 19.86
C TRP A 479 4.68 17.29 18.44
N ALA A 480 3.91 16.22 18.28
CA ALA A 480 3.44 15.68 17.00
C ALA A 480 4.60 15.29 16.05
N GLY A 481 5.71 14.81 16.60
CA GLY A 481 6.91 14.51 15.81
C GLY A 481 7.77 15.74 15.45
N GLU A 482 7.47 16.94 15.91
CA GLU A 482 8.16 18.21 15.58
C GLU A 482 9.53 18.43 16.31
N THR A 483 10.02 17.49 17.12
CA THR A 483 11.32 17.57 17.81
C THR A 483 12.19 16.37 17.46
N ARG A 484 12.88 16.50 16.34
CA ARG A 484 13.55 15.39 15.68
C ARG A 484 14.77 15.84 14.91
N VAL A 485 15.64 14.87 14.61
CA VAL A 485 16.68 15.05 13.60
C VAL A 485 16.16 14.60 12.25
N VAL A 486 16.28 15.48 11.27
CA VAL A 486 15.73 15.34 9.93
C VAL A 486 16.83 15.35 8.88
N GLY A 487 16.46 14.89 7.70
CA GLY A 487 17.32 14.71 6.55
C GLY A 487 16.67 15.18 5.26
N ILE A 488 17.22 14.66 4.17
CA ILE A 488 16.71 14.84 2.82
C ILE A 488 16.54 13.45 2.25
N TYR A 489 15.35 13.17 1.72
CA TYR A 489 15.09 11.92 1.02
C TYR A 489 15.93 11.81 -0.25
N ILE A 490 15.84 10.67 -0.93
CA ILE A 490 16.47 10.54 -2.24
C ILE A 490 15.85 11.57 -3.18
N ASP A 491 16.70 12.39 -3.78
CA ASP A 491 16.26 13.40 -4.75
C ASP A 491 15.50 12.68 -5.89
N PRO A 492 14.22 13.04 -6.17
CA PRO A 492 13.44 12.40 -7.23
C PRO A 492 14.09 12.48 -8.61
N LEU A 493 14.92 13.50 -8.87
CA LEU A 493 15.69 13.63 -10.10
C LEU A 493 16.88 12.66 -10.15
N VAL A 494 17.45 12.31 -9.00
CA VAL A 494 18.45 11.25 -8.88
C VAL A 494 17.79 9.88 -9.04
N GLN A 495 16.64 9.67 -8.38
CA GLN A 495 15.88 8.43 -8.47
C GLN A 495 15.41 8.14 -9.91
N SER A 496 15.00 9.16 -10.66
CA SER A 496 14.62 9.06 -12.07
C SER A 496 15.81 9.02 -13.05
N GLY A 497 17.05 9.17 -12.56
CA GLY A 497 18.27 9.15 -13.38
C GLY A 497 18.54 10.43 -14.19
N GLN A 498 17.72 11.47 -14.01
CA GLN A 498 17.94 12.78 -14.65
C GLN A 498 19.16 13.50 -14.08
N VAL A 499 19.45 13.28 -12.79
CA VAL A 499 20.64 13.75 -12.09
C VAL A 499 21.52 12.57 -11.72
N VAL A 500 22.83 12.70 -11.97
CA VAL A 500 23.80 11.68 -11.60
C VAL A 500 23.91 11.61 -10.07
N ALA A 501 23.63 10.44 -9.49
CA ALA A 501 23.79 10.19 -8.06
C ALA A 501 25.20 10.56 -7.57
N GLY A 502 25.28 11.33 -6.49
CA GLY A 502 26.51 11.89 -5.97
C GLY A 502 27.13 12.98 -6.84
N GLY A 503 26.47 13.47 -7.88
CA GLY A 503 26.94 14.59 -8.70
C GLY A 503 26.87 15.94 -7.98
N PRO A 504 27.34 17.03 -8.62
CA PRO A 504 27.22 18.39 -8.07
C PRO A 504 25.77 18.91 -8.04
N ASN A 505 24.88 18.32 -8.84
CA ASN A 505 23.47 18.67 -8.91
C ASN A 505 22.57 17.72 -8.07
N ASP A 506 23.16 16.72 -7.42
CA ASP A 506 22.46 15.89 -6.44
C ASP A 506 22.21 16.76 -5.20
N SER A 507 20.96 17.17 -5.00
CA SER A 507 20.58 18.08 -3.93
C SER A 507 20.85 17.49 -2.54
N GLN A 508 20.68 16.17 -2.37
CA GLN A 508 21.01 15.47 -1.13
C GLN A 508 22.49 15.58 -0.79
N ARG A 509 23.37 15.30 -1.76
CA ARG A 509 24.81 15.44 -1.55
C ARG A 509 25.20 16.89 -1.29
N ARG A 510 24.64 17.83 -2.05
CA ARG A 510 25.00 19.25 -1.95
C ARG A 510 24.58 19.84 -0.60
N PHE A 511 23.35 19.60 -0.18
CA PHE A 511 22.82 20.04 1.12
C PHE A 511 23.68 19.53 2.28
N GLN A 512 23.99 18.22 2.29
CA GLN A 512 24.86 17.65 3.31
C GLN A 512 26.27 18.26 3.33
N ASN A 513 26.82 18.62 2.17
CA ASN A 513 28.12 19.29 2.11
C ASN A 513 28.04 20.71 2.65
N ASP A 514 26.98 21.46 2.31
CA ASP A 514 26.76 22.81 2.85
C ASP A 514 26.63 22.78 4.38
N LEU A 515 25.96 21.77 4.95
CA LEU A 515 25.92 21.56 6.40
C LEU A 515 27.32 21.28 6.98
N LYS A 516 28.10 20.38 6.36
CA LYS A 516 29.45 20.00 6.81
C LYS A 516 30.45 21.15 6.79
N ILE A 517 30.31 22.09 5.86
CA ILE A 517 31.17 23.28 5.77
C ILE A 517 30.55 24.53 6.41
N GLU A 518 29.42 24.39 7.11
CA GLU A 518 28.68 25.47 7.75
C GLU A 518 28.24 26.59 6.78
N ASN A 519 27.95 26.23 5.53
CA ASN A 519 27.45 27.14 4.51
C ASN A 519 25.94 27.41 4.62
N ILE A 520 25.27 26.98 5.69
CA ILE A 520 23.87 27.32 5.97
C ILE A 520 23.82 28.01 7.35
N ASN A 521 23.26 29.22 7.41
CA ASN A 521 23.30 30.03 8.63
C ASN A 521 21.99 30.75 8.98
N GLY A 522 20.93 30.57 8.20
CA GLY A 522 19.67 31.26 8.41
C GLY A 522 18.50 30.49 7.81
N VAL A 523 17.35 30.56 8.47
CA VAL A 523 16.04 30.26 7.86
C VAL A 523 15.38 31.59 7.53
N LEU A 524 14.89 31.73 6.31
CA LEU A 524 14.35 32.98 5.76
C LEU A 524 12.83 33.04 5.85
N GLY A 525 12.18 31.94 5.49
CA GLY A 525 10.73 31.80 5.57
C GLY A 525 10.30 30.38 5.24
N ALA A 526 9.08 30.06 5.66
CA ALA A 526 8.40 28.83 5.33
C ALA A 526 6.91 29.10 5.07
N GLY A 527 6.33 28.35 4.15
CA GLY A 527 4.93 28.44 3.75
C GLY A 527 4.70 27.74 2.42
N ASP A 528 3.45 27.40 2.15
CA ASP A 528 2.97 26.94 0.84
C ASP A 528 2.93 28.14 -0.15
N TYR A 529 4.07 28.41 -0.77
CA TYR A 529 4.28 29.62 -1.57
C TYR A 529 3.70 29.49 -2.98
N ASP A 530 3.51 28.29 -3.53
CA ASP A 530 2.90 28.08 -4.84
C ASP A 530 1.47 27.49 -4.81
N ARG A 531 0.95 27.17 -3.63
CA ARG A 531 -0.40 26.63 -3.38
C ARG A 531 -0.61 25.23 -3.92
N ASP A 532 0.46 24.44 -4.00
CA ASP A 532 0.40 23.03 -4.36
C ASP A 532 0.15 22.11 -3.16
N ARG A 533 0.03 22.68 -1.94
CA ARG A 533 -0.14 22.02 -0.64
C ARG A 533 1.11 21.31 -0.12
N LEU A 534 2.26 21.54 -0.72
CA LEU A 534 3.55 21.20 -0.12
C LEU A 534 4.08 22.44 0.57
N GLN A 535 4.70 22.23 1.73
CA GLN A 535 5.34 23.30 2.46
C GLN A 535 6.74 23.54 1.87
N GLU A 536 7.09 24.78 1.54
CA GLU A 536 8.46 25.13 1.17
C GLU A 536 9.19 25.90 2.27
N VAL A 537 10.50 25.68 2.38
CA VAL A 537 11.39 26.36 3.34
C VAL A 537 12.60 26.93 2.61
N TYR A 538 12.90 28.20 2.88
CA TYR A 538 14.05 28.90 2.33
C TYR A 538 15.18 29.02 3.36
N PHE A 539 16.36 28.47 3.03
CA PHE A 539 17.57 28.61 3.85
C PHE A 539 18.57 29.59 3.20
N LYS A 540 19.20 30.41 4.05
CA LYS A 540 20.26 31.35 3.68
C LYS A 540 21.61 30.65 3.69
N LEU A 541 22.34 30.76 2.57
CA LEU A 541 23.72 30.32 2.52
C LEU A 541 24.68 31.37 3.09
N THR A 542 25.73 30.92 3.78
CA THR A 542 26.73 31.79 4.41
C THR A 542 27.57 32.54 3.39
N ASP A 543 27.86 31.91 2.25
CA ASP A 543 28.69 32.48 1.18
C ASP A 543 27.94 33.48 0.27
N GLY A 544 26.62 33.62 0.42
CA GLY A 544 25.78 34.51 -0.38
C GLY A 544 25.67 34.12 -1.86
N THR A 545 26.08 32.92 -2.24
CA THR A 545 26.10 32.47 -3.65
C THR A 545 24.71 32.08 -4.15
N ALA A 546 23.85 31.60 -3.26
CA ALA A 546 22.50 31.15 -3.55
C ALA A 546 21.65 31.07 -2.27
N TYR A 547 20.39 30.68 -2.45
CA TYR A 547 19.42 30.32 -1.42
C TYR A 547 18.98 28.89 -1.69
N LEU A 548 18.87 28.09 -0.63
CA LEU A 548 18.31 26.75 -0.73
C LEU A 548 16.79 26.88 -0.62
N HIS A 549 16.08 26.39 -1.62
CA HIS A 549 14.64 26.24 -1.63
C HIS A 549 14.33 24.76 -1.47
N ALA A 550 13.72 24.39 -0.34
CA ALA A 550 13.45 23.00 0.03
C ALA A 550 11.95 22.76 0.07
N TYR A 551 11.48 21.71 -0.60
CA TYR A 551 10.14 21.19 -0.44
C TYR A 551 10.14 20.19 0.70
N MET A 552 9.19 20.33 1.61
CA MET A 552 9.15 19.57 2.84
C MET A 552 8.06 18.52 2.78
N HIS A 553 8.30 17.40 3.43
CA HIS A 553 7.25 16.46 3.81
C HIS A 553 6.60 16.92 5.12
N ALA A 554 5.41 16.37 5.41
CA ALA A 554 4.74 16.57 6.69
C ALA A 554 5.59 16.08 7.89
N ASP A 555 6.57 15.22 7.61
CA ASP A 555 7.52 14.68 8.57
C ASP A 555 8.80 15.53 8.73
N GLY A 556 8.81 16.76 8.19
CA GLY A 556 9.95 17.68 8.30
C GLY A 556 11.17 17.28 7.46
N ASN A 557 11.21 16.10 6.84
CA ASN A 557 12.27 15.77 5.90
C ASN A 557 12.13 16.60 4.62
N ILE A 558 13.27 16.97 4.06
CA ILE A 558 13.31 17.59 2.75
C ILE A 558 12.99 16.50 1.71
N ARG A 559 11.90 16.70 0.98
CA ARG A 559 11.53 15.88 -0.19
C ARG A 559 12.52 16.06 -1.33
N TYR A 560 12.79 17.33 -1.62
CA TYR A 560 13.58 17.78 -2.74
C TYR A 560 14.06 19.19 -2.42
N ALA A 561 15.28 19.53 -2.85
CA ALA A 561 15.75 20.91 -2.76
C ALA A 561 16.42 21.36 -4.04
N ASN A 562 16.25 22.64 -4.36
CA ASN A 562 16.97 23.32 -5.42
C ASN A 562 17.62 24.60 -4.90
N TYR A 563 18.63 25.07 -5.61
CA TYR A 563 19.36 26.27 -5.24
C TYR A 563 19.07 27.38 -6.22
N GLN A 564 18.64 28.52 -5.69
CA GLN A 564 18.17 29.66 -6.44
C GLN A 564 19.04 30.87 -6.17
N SER A 565 19.32 31.66 -7.20
CA SER A 565 19.83 33.02 -7.02
C SER A 565 18.75 33.89 -6.36
N GLN A 566 19.17 35.01 -5.75
CA GLN A 566 18.25 36.01 -5.18
C GLN A 566 17.11 36.37 -6.15
N GLN A 567 17.44 36.61 -7.41
CA GLN A 567 16.46 36.99 -8.42
C GLN A 567 15.45 35.88 -8.70
N GLN A 568 15.90 34.61 -8.73
CA GLN A 568 14.99 33.47 -8.93
C GLN A 568 14.01 33.30 -7.78
N VAL A 569 14.44 33.53 -6.53
CA VAL A 569 13.53 33.52 -5.37
C VAL A 569 12.48 34.62 -5.50
N ILE A 570 12.90 35.85 -5.81
CA ILE A 570 12.00 37.00 -6.01
C ILE A 570 11.00 36.73 -7.14
N ASP A 571 11.48 36.21 -8.27
CA ASP A 571 10.67 35.92 -9.44
C ASP A 571 9.63 34.85 -9.13
N PHE A 572 9.99 33.77 -8.42
CA PHE A 572 9.08 32.71 -8.00
C PHE A 572 7.97 33.23 -7.08
N LEU A 573 8.34 33.92 -6.00
CA LEU A 573 7.38 34.46 -5.03
C LEU A 573 6.43 35.47 -5.67
N THR A 574 6.95 36.35 -6.53
CA THR A 574 6.14 37.35 -7.24
C THR A 574 5.18 36.70 -8.25
N GLN A 575 5.63 35.67 -8.98
CA GLN A 575 4.78 34.93 -9.92
C GLN A 575 3.63 34.22 -9.20
N ASN A 576 3.86 33.73 -7.98
CA ASN A 576 2.83 33.11 -7.15
C ASN A 576 2.00 34.12 -6.32
N GLY A 577 2.16 35.42 -6.58
CA GLY A 577 1.31 36.47 -6.04
C GLY A 577 1.68 36.96 -4.64
N TRP A 578 2.88 36.67 -4.16
CA TRP A 578 3.39 37.20 -2.89
C TRP A 578 3.98 38.61 -3.07
N ALA A 579 3.62 39.50 -2.15
CA ALA A 579 4.12 40.87 -2.15
C ALA A 579 5.57 40.93 -1.63
N SER A 580 6.32 41.96 -2.03
CA SER A 580 7.73 42.14 -1.62
C SER A 580 7.89 42.20 -0.09
N SER A 581 6.89 42.67 0.64
CA SER A 581 6.85 42.65 2.10
C SER A 581 7.06 41.27 2.73
N THR A 582 6.80 40.18 1.99
CA THR A 582 7.05 38.80 2.43
C THR A 582 8.54 38.47 2.49
N TYR A 583 9.34 38.99 1.55
CA TYR A 583 10.73 38.55 1.33
C TYR A 583 11.78 39.68 1.34
N ASP A 584 11.39 40.96 1.40
CA ASP A 584 12.31 42.10 1.35
C ASP A 584 13.37 42.03 2.48
N GLY A 585 13.01 41.49 3.64
CA GLY A 585 13.93 41.27 4.76
C GLY A 585 14.85 40.06 4.63
N TRP A 586 14.64 39.18 3.65
CA TRP A 586 15.42 37.94 3.50
C TRP A 586 16.84 38.19 2.98
N PHE A 587 16.97 39.24 2.15
CA PHE A 587 18.19 39.53 1.40
C PHE A 587 19.07 40.59 2.06
N SER A 588 18.60 41.21 3.15
CA SER A 588 19.34 42.20 3.93
C SER A 588 20.36 41.60 4.90
#